data_AF-A0AAJ3RPW4-F1
#
_entry.id   AF-A0AAJ3RPW4-F1
#
_cell.length_a   1.000
_cell.length_b   1.000
_cell.length_c   1.000
_cell.angle_alpha   90.00
_cell.angle_beta   90.00
_cell.angle_gamma   90.00
#
_symmetry.space_group_name_H-M   'P 1'
#
loop_
_entity.id
_entity.type
_entity.pdbx_description
1 polymer ?
#
loop_
_entity_poly.entity_id
_entity_poly.type
_entity_poly.pdbx_seq_one_letter_code
_entity_poly.pdbx_strand_id
1 'polypeptide(L)'
;MINNYIFSWAESANGKMVHVDTVKRGLECNCFCPNCHEKLMARHGDIREHGFAHHSYNRGANLKICYMVTLYKLAEQIIQTNKKIHVPSYYKIFPEKDIEFIDVKIDSSYEREDKQPDVIATTGDGKQYLIEFIFSYKIQHKQAIDYENMTCLEIDLSNQNLETLEAFLLESNEDRKWINNQTYFERIESRYAQAQKNVKVIEETECITCKLRYRCCGVREKGDSQPLIIENSGKKYRICKPDKRTSELERIKQKKQEAKLEKSKKETRIQEKQCQTEIEEEKKLKYNKENQTQKEEYQPKLDEQTALEAPLEKSCFNCQTNLSWKNRGSKYANCGAWKRLQIPIKTPPEYAQTCKSFKPLHRTNSKSKH
;
A
#
# COMPACT_ATOMS: atom_id res chain seq x y z
N MET A 1 -4.47 42.21 -21.35
CA MET A 1 -3.02 42.47 -21.43
C MET A 1 -2.60 42.38 -22.88
N ILE A 2 -2.11 43.47 -23.47
CA ILE A 2 -1.55 43.47 -24.82
C ILE A 2 -0.19 42.80 -24.70
N ASN A 3 -0.07 41.54 -25.12
CA ASN A 3 1.24 40.90 -25.26
C ASN A 3 1.96 41.64 -26.39
N ASN A 4 2.86 42.56 -26.03
CA ASN A 4 3.70 43.20 -27.02
C ASN A 4 4.79 42.20 -27.40
N TYR A 5 4.62 41.51 -28.53
CA TYR A 5 5.63 40.59 -29.06
C TYR A 5 6.81 41.41 -29.59
N ILE A 6 7.88 41.48 -28.81
CA ILE A 6 9.12 42.14 -29.21
C ILE A 6 9.95 41.16 -30.03
N PHE A 7 10.13 41.44 -31.32
CA PHE A 7 10.94 40.60 -32.21
C PHE A 7 12.40 41.05 -32.15
N SER A 8 13.20 40.54 -31.22
CA SER A 8 14.66 40.78 -31.16
C SER A 8 15.44 40.02 -32.25
N TRP A 9 14.84 38.98 -32.84
CA TRP A 9 15.43 38.15 -33.89
C TRP A 9 14.59 38.14 -35.17
N ALA A 10 15.27 37.95 -36.30
CA ALA A 10 14.67 37.82 -37.63
C ALA A 10 15.49 36.91 -38.54
N GLU A 11 14.91 36.47 -39.66
CA GLU A 11 15.63 35.70 -40.68
C GLU A 11 16.31 36.65 -41.68
N SER A 12 17.62 36.49 -41.87
CA SER A 12 18.39 37.22 -42.87
C SER A 12 18.13 36.69 -44.28
N ALA A 13 18.56 37.43 -45.30
CA ALA A 13 18.49 37.00 -46.70
C ALA A 13 19.19 35.64 -46.98
N ASN A 14 20.10 35.20 -46.10
CA ASN A 14 20.79 33.90 -46.19
C ASN A 14 20.07 32.77 -45.43
N GLY A 15 18.87 33.01 -44.91
CA GLY A 15 18.10 32.02 -44.14
C GLY A 15 18.57 31.82 -42.70
N LYS A 16 19.52 32.63 -42.20
CA LYS A 16 20.01 32.57 -40.82
C LYS A 16 19.24 33.51 -39.90
N MET A 17 18.93 33.05 -38.70
CA MET A 17 18.40 33.90 -37.63
C MET A 17 19.50 34.86 -37.16
N VAL A 18 19.18 36.14 -37.10
CA VAL A 18 20.10 37.22 -36.69
C VAL A 18 19.44 38.12 -35.65
N HIS A 19 20.22 38.55 -34.66
CA HIS A 19 19.77 39.50 -33.63
C HIS A 19 19.74 40.92 -34.22
N VAL A 20 18.80 41.74 -33.75
CA VAL A 20 18.62 43.11 -34.23
C VAL A 20 19.91 43.95 -34.10
N ASP A 21 20.71 43.75 -33.06
CA ASP A 21 21.98 44.48 -32.86
C ASP A 21 23.07 44.12 -33.89
N THR A 22 22.93 43.01 -34.60
CA THR A 22 23.94 42.51 -35.54
C THR A 22 23.70 42.94 -36.99
N VAL A 23 22.62 43.66 -37.25
CA VAL A 23 22.22 44.08 -38.61
C VAL A 23 22.20 45.60 -38.74
N LYS A 24 22.13 46.11 -39.98
CA LYS A 24 21.98 47.55 -40.24
C LYS A 24 20.62 48.07 -39.79
N ARG A 25 20.55 49.35 -39.41
CA ARG A 25 19.30 50.02 -39.01
C ARG A 25 18.32 50.13 -40.19
N GLY A 26 17.03 50.10 -39.89
CA GLY A 26 15.96 50.37 -40.87
C GLY A 26 15.74 49.18 -41.81
N LEU A 27 15.35 49.49 -43.05
CA LEU A 27 15.11 48.47 -44.09
C LEU A 27 16.40 47.93 -44.70
N GLU A 28 17.55 48.56 -44.44
CA GLU A 28 18.85 48.08 -44.89
C GLU A 28 19.31 46.80 -44.17
N CYS A 29 18.61 46.36 -43.12
CA CYS A 29 18.88 45.08 -42.47
C CYS A 29 18.70 43.89 -43.43
N ASN A 30 17.84 44.04 -44.45
CA ASN A 30 17.46 42.96 -45.37
C ASN A 30 16.99 41.69 -44.65
N CYS A 31 16.26 41.86 -43.54
CA CYS A 31 15.67 40.76 -42.78
C CYS A 31 14.20 40.56 -43.13
N PHE A 32 13.72 39.34 -42.89
CA PHE A 32 12.37 38.89 -43.17
C PHE A 32 11.78 38.18 -41.96
N CYS A 33 10.45 38.20 -41.84
CA CYS A 33 9.76 37.35 -40.88
C CYS A 33 9.79 35.90 -41.39
N PRO A 34 10.21 34.92 -40.58
CA PRO A 34 10.28 33.52 -41.01
C PRO A 34 8.91 32.88 -41.28
N ASN A 35 7.82 33.48 -40.77
CA ASN A 35 6.45 32.98 -40.97
C ASN A 35 5.76 33.66 -42.15
N CYS A 36 5.61 34.98 -42.13
CA CYS A 36 4.84 35.69 -43.16
C CYS A 36 5.69 36.15 -44.35
N HIS A 37 7.01 35.93 -44.29
CA HIS A 37 8.01 36.30 -45.30
C HIS A 37 8.06 37.80 -45.64
N GLU A 38 7.48 38.64 -44.80
CA GLU A 38 7.49 40.08 -44.99
C GLU A 38 8.85 40.67 -44.62
N LYS A 39 9.27 41.71 -45.35
CA LYS A 39 10.43 42.51 -44.98
C LYS A 39 10.21 43.16 -43.61
N LEU A 40 11.24 43.08 -42.77
CA LEU A 40 11.26 43.69 -41.46
C LEU A 40 12.12 44.95 -41.47
N MET A 41 11.79 45.87 -40.58
CA MET A 41 12.56 47.07 -40.31
C MET A 41 13.28 46.89 -38.97
N ALA A 42 14.61 46.93 -38.96
CA ALA A 42 15.40 46.91 -37.73
C ALA A 42 15.31 48.26 -37.01
N ARG A 43 14.81 48.26 -35.78
CA ARG A 43 14.73 49.43 -34.91
C ARG A 43 15.80 49.28 -33.82
N HIS A 44 16.93 49.94 -34.02
CA HIS A 44 17.91 50.19 -32.95
C HIS A 44 17.43 51.40 -32.18
N GLY A 45 16.82 51.16 -31.03
CA GLY A 45 16.21 52.22 -30.24
C GLY A 45 17.00 52.55 -28.98
N ASP A 46 17.09 53.87 -28.71
CA ASP A 46 17.02 54.47 -27.36
C ASP A 46 15.62 55.11 -27.09
N ILE A 47 14.76 55.25 -28.13
CA ILE A 47 13.48 56.00 -28.10
C ILE A 47 12.26 55.16 -28.56
N ARG A 48 12.44 54.22 -29.49
CA ARG A 48 11.39 53.26 -29.93
C ARG A 48 11.74 51.88 -29.40
N GLU A 49 10.75 51.00 -29.26
CA GLU A 49 10.96 49.61 -28.84
C GLU A 49 12.02 48.93 -29.73
N HIS A 50 13.09 48.48 -29.07
CA HIS A 50 14.27 47.90 -29.70
C HIS A 50 13.92 46.52 -30.26
N GLY A 51 14.07 46.32 -31.58
CA GLY A 51 13.66 45.08 -32.24
C GLY A 51 13.26 45.27 -33.71
N PHE A 52 12.77 44.20 -34.31
CA PHE A 52 12.24 44.16 -35.66
C PHE A 52 10.75 44.48 -35.70
N ALA A 53 10.34 45.23 -36.71
CA ALA A 53 8.93 45.50 -36.97
C ALA A 53 8.55 45.14 -38.41
N HIS A 54 7.36 44.59 -38.58
CA HIS A 54 6.77 44.37 -39.90
C HIS A 54 6.61 45.72 -40.60
N HIS A 55 7.04 45.78 -41.87
CA HIS A 55 7.09 47.04 -42.60
C HIS A 55 5.71 47.53 -43.05
N SER A 56 4.83 46.61 -43.43
CA SER A 56 3.49 46.88 -43.93
C SER A 56 2.46 46.90 -42.80
N TYR A 57 1.63 47.94 -42.78
CA TYR A 57 0.55 48.09 -41.78
C TYR A 57 -0.71 47.27 -42.13
N ASN A 58 -0.87 46.84 -43.39
CA ASN A 58 -2.17 46.39 -43.93
C ASN A 58 -2.30 44.87 -44.12
N ARG A 59 -1.24 44.08 -43.96
CA ARG A 59 -1.24 42.66 -44.35
C ARG A 59 -1.95 41.74 -43.34
N GLY A 60 -2.30 42.24 -42.16
CA GLY A 60 -3.02 41.47 -41.13
C GLY A 60 -2.22 40.28 -40.58
N ALA A 61 -0.88 40.39 -40.53
CA ALA A 61 -0.02 39.32 -40.03
C ALA A 61 -0.42 38.93 -38.61
N ASN A 62 -0.59 37.62 -38.37
CA ASN A 62 -0.80 37.11 -37.03
C ASN A 62 0.54 37.15 -36.27
N LEU A 63 0.81 38.26 -35.58
CA LEU A 63 2.06 38.51 -34.86
C LEU A 63 2.38 37.42 -33.84
N LYS A 64 1.35 36.80 -33.24
CA LYS A 64 1.54 35.68 -32.31
C LYS A 64 2.16 34.46 -33.02
N ILE A 65 1.61 34.08 -34.17
CA ILE A 65 2.17 32.96 -34.96
C ILE A 65 3.57 33.33 -35.45
N CYS A 66 3.76 34.55 -35.95
CA CYS A 66 5.07 35.01 -36.41
C CYS A 66 6.12 34.91 -35.30
N TYR A 67 5.79 35.30 -34.08
CA TYR A 67 6.68 35.19 -32.93
C TYR A 67 7.05 33.75 -32.61
N MET A 68 6.08 32.84 -32.61
CA MET A 68 6.32 31.42 -32.32
C MET A 68 7.22 30.76 -33.37
N VAL A 69 7.03 31.08 -34.66
CA VAL A 69 7.93 30.59 -35.72
C VAL A 69 9.34 31.16 -35.58
N THR A 70 9.49 32.43 -35.22
CA THR A 70 10.79 33.04 -34.92
C THR A 70 11.47 32.32 -33.75
N LEU A 71 10.75 32.07 -32.66
CA LEU A 71 11.26 31.34 -31.49
C LEU A 71 11.71 29.93 -31.87
N TYR A 72 10.89 29.21 -32.65
CA TYR A 72 11.18 27.87 -33.13
C TYR A 72 12.46 27.79 -33.99
N LYS A 73 12.57 28.63 -35.04
CA LYS A 73 13.77 28.65 -35.90
C LYS A 73 15.02 29.09 -35.13
N LEU A 74 14.86 29.98 -34.16
CA LEU A 74 15.96 30.37 -33.28
C LEU A 74 16.43 29.19 -32.42
N ALA A 75 15.51 28.40 -31.85
CA ALA A 75 15.85 27.21 -31.06
C ALA A 75 16.67 26.19 -31.87
N GLU A 76 16.26 25.90 -33.11
CA GLU A 76 17.01 25.04 -34.03
C GLU A 76 18.45 25.58 -34.25
N GLN A 77 18.57 26.88 -34.58
CA GLN A 77 19.86 27.49 -34.85
C GLN A 77 20.77 27.53 -33.62
N ILE A 78 20.23 27.77 -32.42
CA ILE A 78 21.00 27.75 -31.17
C ILE A 78 21.66 26.39 -30.97
N ILE A 79 20.91 25.30 -31.12
CA ILE A 79 21.45 23.94 -30.96
C ILE A 79 22.46 23.65 -32.08
N GLN A 80 22.18 24.05 -33.33
CA GLN A 80 23.10 23.85 -34.44
C GLN A 80 24.43 24.59 -34.24
N THR A 81 24.38 25.81 -33.70
CA THR A 81 25.55 26.68 -33.52
C THR A 81 26.38 26.23 -32.32
N ASN A 82 25.74 26.04 -31.17
CA ASN A 82 26.43 25.68 -29.93
C ASN A 82 26.80 24.19 -29.88
N LYS A 83 26.12 23.35 -30.68
CA LYS A 83 26.26 21.89 -30.69
C LYS A 83 26.20 21.30 -29.28
N LYS A 84 25.33 21.87 -28.45
CA LYS A 84 25.20 21.54 -27.04
C LYS A 84 23.75 21.64 -26.62
N ILE A 85 23.35 20.82 -25.66
CA ILE A 85 22.07 20.96 -24.96
C ILE A 85 22.16 20.43 -23.53
N HIS A 86 21.43 21.05 -22.60
CA HIS A 86 21.23 20.50 -21.25
C HIS A 86 20.04 19.53 -21.25
N VAL A 87 20.21 18.35 -20.67
CA VAL A 87 19.18 17.29 -20.68
C VAL A 87 18.76 16.87 -19.28
N PRO A 88 17.48 16.50 -19.07
CA PRO A 88 17.00 16.17 -17.75
C PRO A 88 17.54 14.81 -17.29
N SER A 89 17.43 14.54 -15.99
CA SER A 89 17.71 13.20 -15.46
C SER A 89 16.79 12.15 -16.10
N TYR A 90 17.29 10.93 -16.26
CA TYR A 90 16.46 9.79 -16.67
C TYR A 90 16.00 9.03 -15.43
N TYR A 91 14.78 9.35 -14.97
CA TYR A 91 14.15 8.78 -13.77
C TYR A 91 15.04 8.82 -12.51
N LYS A 92 15.88 9.85 -12.38
CA LYS A 92 16.90 10.02 -11.31
C LYS A 92 17.94 8.88 -11.22
N ILE A 93 17.97 7.97 -12.20
CA ILE A 93 18.95 6.87 -12.30
C ILE A 93 20.22 7.39 -12.95
N PHE A 94 20.05 8.13 -14.04
CA PHE A 94 21.10 8.88 -14.70
C PHE A 94 20.84 10.36 -14.44
N PRO A 95 21.80 11.09 -13.83
CA PRO A 95 21.62 12.51 -13.54
C PRO A 95 21.48 13.32 -14.83
N GLU A 96 20.92 14.51 -14.69
CA GLU A 96 20.97 15.55 -15.73
C GLU A 96 22.42 15.87 -16.08
N LYS A 97 22.63 16.34 -17.30
CA LYS A 97 23.96 16.68 -17.80
C LYS A 97 23.86 17.51 -19.06
N ASP A 98 25.01 18.03 -19.46
CA ASP A 98 25.20 18.57 -20.79
C ASP A 98 25.55 17.45 -21.78
N ILE A 99 25.06 17.58 -23.01
CA ILE A 99 25.45 16.75 -24.16
C ILE A 99 26.06 17.64 -25.22
N GLU A 100 27.24 17.25 -25.71
CA GLU A 100 27.93 17.89 -26.81
C GLU A 100 27.81 17.04 -28.08
N PHE A 101 27.65 17.72 -29.23
CA PHE A 101 27.42 17.13 -30.53
C PHE A 101 28.56 17.47 -31.49
N ILE A 102 28.88 16.54 -32.38
CA ILE A 102 29.83 16.78 -33.49
C ILE A 102 29.08 17.25 -34.75
N ASP A 103 27.84 16.80 -34.92
CA ASP A 103 26.98 17.11 -36.05
C ASP A 103 25.55 17.40 -35.57
N VAL A 104 24.93 18.41 -36.17
CA VAL A 104 23.55 18.83 -35.87
C VAL A 104 22.87 19.19 -37.17
N LYS A 105 21.84 18.42 -37.52
CA LYS A 105 20.98 18.64 -38.68
C LYS A 105 19.66 19.22 -38.18
N ILE A 106 19.29 20.34 -38.78
CA ILE A 106 18.02 21.03 -38.53
C ILE A 106 17.23 21.09 -39.81
N ASP A 107 15.93 21.27 -39.67
CA ASP A 107 15.01 21.20 -40.78
C ASP A 107 14.60 22.59 -41.31
N SER A 108 14.62 23.65 -40.49
CA SER A 108 14.33 25.05 -40.85
C SER A 108 12.95 25.32 -41.48
N SER A 109 12.13 24.28 -41.70
CA SER A 109 10.84 24.36 -42.37
C SER A 109 9.70 24.25 -41.36
N TYR A 110 8.89 25.30 -41.24
CA TYR A 110 7.77 25.34 -40.31
C TYR A 110 6.51 24.63 -40.83
N GLU A 111 6.22 24.69 -42.13
CA GLU A 111 5.02 24.14 -42.75
C GLU A 111 5.33 22.82 -43.47
N ARG A 112 4.78 21.68 -42.99
CA ARG A 112 4.96 20.35 -43.62
C ARG A 112 3.73 19.46 -43.50
N GLU A 113 3.56 18.55 -44.46
CA GLU A 113 2.58 17.46 -44.41
C GLU A 113 3.06 16.27 -43.57
N ASP A 114 4.34 15.89 -43.71
CA ASP A 114 5.00 14.83 -42.94
C ASP A 114 6.21 15.40 -42.19
N LYS A 115 6.13 15.41 -40.86
CA LYS A 115 7.11 16.06 -39.99
C LYS A 115 8.24 15.10 -39.61
N GLN A 116 9.48 15.49 -39.94
CA GLN A 116 10.73 14.92 -39.42
C GLN A 116 11.06 15.52 -38.05
N PRO A 117 11.97 14.91 -37.27
CA PRO A 117 12.45 15.50 -36.02
C PRO A 117 12.97 16.92 -36.20
N ASP A 118 12.63 17.83 -35.27
CA ASP A 118 13.04 19.25 -35.37
C ASP A 118 14.56 19.39 -35.40
N VAL A 119 15.25 18.59 -34.58
CA VAL A 119 16.72 18.50 -34.60
C VAL A 119 17.15 17.04 -34.53
N ILE A 120 18.13 16.71 -35.37
CA ILE A 120 18.87 15.45 -35.34
C ILE A 120 20.32 15.77 -34.98
N ALA A 121 20.75 15.37 -33.79
CA ALA A 121 22.09 15.67 -33.29
C ALA A 121 22.89 14.38 -33.03
N THR A 122 24.17 14.38 -33.39
CA THR A 122 25.06 13.22 -33.25
C THR A 122 26.22 13.55 -32.35
N THR A 123 26.45 12.74 -31.31
CA THR A 123 27.58 12.87 -30.38
C THR A 123 28.87 12.27 -30.95
N GLY A 124 30.01 12.59 -30.34
CA GLY A 124 31.32 12.06 -30.77
C GLY A 124 31.45 10.54 -30.69
N ASP A 125 30.66 9.88 -29.84
CA ASP A 125 30.58 8.41 -29.75
C ASP A 125 29.52 7.79 -30.69
N GLY A 126 28.99 8.57 -31.64
CA GLY A 126 28.10 8.11 -32.69
C GLY A 126 26.63 7.93 -32.28
N LYS A 127 26.22 8.42 -31.10
CA LYS A 127 24.81 8.34 -30.67
C LYS A 127 24.00 9.46 -31.28
N GLN A 128 22.83 9.10 -31.79
CA GLN A 128 21.89 10.03 -32.39
C GLN A 128 20.79 10.41 -31.39
N TYR A 129 20.53 11.71 -31.31
CA TYR A 129 19.49 12.33 -30.49
C TYR A 129 18.49 13.02 -31.40
N LEU A 130 17.22 12.71 -31.20
CA LEU A 130 16.09 13.43 -31.77
C LEU A 130 15.61 14.44 -30.72
N ILE A 131 15.43 15.69 -31.13
CA ILE A 131 14.91 16.74 -30.25
C ILE A 131 13.65 17.29 -30.90
N GLU A 132 12.59 17.34 -30.11
CA GLU A 132 11.26 17.81 -30.49
C GLU A 132 10.86 18.97 -29.59
N PHE A 133 10.59 20.13 -30.19
CA PHE A 133 10.05 21.29 -29.50
C PHE A 133 8.52 21.22 -29.43
N ILE A 134 7.85 21.60 -28.35
CA ILE A 134 6.37 21.68 -28.30
C ILE A 134 5.93 23.08 -27.89
N PHE A 135 4.79 23.54 -28.43
CA PHE A 135 4.12 24.80 -28.05
C PHE A 135 2.69 24.84 -28.60
N SER A 136 1.85 25.74 -28.07
CA SER A 136 0.38 25.76 -28.24
C SER A 136 -0.15 25.95 -29.68
N TYR A 137 0.73 26.11 -30.67
CA TYR A 137 0.39 26.30 -32.09
C TYR A 137 1.19 25.39 -33.03
N LYS A 138 1.97 24.45 -32.48
CA LYS A 138 2.70 23.47 -33.28
C LYS A 138 1.68 22.55 -33.94
N ILE A 139 1.71 22.49 -35.28
CA ILE A 139 0.94 21.50 -36.03
C ILE A 139 1.46 20.12 -35.61
N GLN A 140 0.61 19.33 -34.95
CA GLN A 140 0.94 17.98 -34.50
C GLN A 140 0.93 17.00 -35.67
N HIS A 141 1.71 15.93 -35.55
CA HIS A 141 1.84 14.91 -36.60
C HIS A 141 0.48 14.31 -36.99
N LYS A 142 0.27 14.07 -38.29
CA LYS A 142 -0.84 13.23 -38.76
C LYS A 142 -0.57 11.73 -38.54
N GLN A 143 0.70 11.33 -38.44
CA GLN A 143 1.15 9.97 -38.20
C GLN A 143 2.10 9.93 -36.98
N ALA A 144 2.01 8.89 -36.16
CA ALA A 144 2.95 8.72 -35.06
C ALA A 144 4.36 8.49 -35.62
N ILE A 145 5.34 9.31 -35.21
CA ILE A 145 6.75 8.98 -35.45
C ILE A 145 7.04 7.71 -34.65
N ASP A 146 7.55 6.69 -35.32
CA ASP A 146 8.05 5.50 -34.67
C ASP A 146 9.36 5.85 -33.95
N TYR A 147 9.25 6.24 -32.69
CA TYR A 147 10.38 6.53 -31.82
C TYR A 147 11.03 5.26 -31.26
N GLU A 148 10.59 4.05 -31.63
CA GLU A 148 11.15 2.81 -31.12
C GLU A 148 12.67 2.77 -31.37
N ASN A 149 13.42 2.38 -30.33
CA ASN A 149 14.88 2.30 -30.34
C ASN A 149 15.65 3.62 -30.55
N MET A 150 14.98 4.77 -30.62
CA MET A 150 15.63 6.08 -30.73
C MET A 150 15.80 6.79 -29.38
N THR A 151 16.74 7.74 -29.32
CA THR A 151 16.89 8.64 -28.16
C THR A 151 16.20 9.96 -28.47
N CYS A 152 15.04 10.19 -27.88
CA CYS A 152 14.16 11.32 -28.18
C CYS A 152 13.90 12.19 -26.94
N LEU A 153 14.18 13.48 -27.06
CA LEU A 153 13.99 14.51 -26.06
C LEU A 153 12.90 15.47 -26.52
N GLU A 154 11.85 15.62 -25.71
CA GLU A 154 10.81 16.64 -25.92
C GLU A 154 11.11 17.84 -25.01
N ILE A 155 10.96 19.05 -25.56
CA ILE A 155 11.21 20.33 -24.88
C ILE A 155 10.05 21.28 -25.16
N ASP A 156 9.38 21.77 -24.11
CA ASP A 156 8.30 22.74 -24.21
C ASP A 156 8.86 24.17 -24.25
N LEU A 157 8.56 24.89 -25.33
CA LEU A 157 8.97 26.27 -25.54
C LEU A 157 7.87 27.28 -25.15
N SER A 158 6.70 26.83 -24.69
CA SER A 158 5.53 27.69 -24.43
C SER A 158 5.80 28.81 -23.43
N ASN A 159 6.72 28.60 -22.50
CA ASN A 159 7.08 29.57 -21.45
C ASN A 159 8.34 30.39 -21.80
N GLN A 160 8.89 30.23 -23.00
CA GLN A 160 10.12 30.90 -23.42
C GLN A 160 9.85 32.10 -24.31
N ASN A 161 10.78 33.05 -24.28
CA ASN A 161 10.85 34.17 -25.19
C ASN A 161 12.21 34.16 -25.91
N LEU A 162 12.36 35.02 -26.91
CA LEU A 162 13.57 35.07 -27.73
C LEU A 162 14.86 35.34 -26.94
N GLU A 163 14.77 35.98 -25.78
CA GLU A 163 15.91 36.45 -24.99
C GLU A 163 16.36 35.40 -23.96
N THR A 164 15.42 34.59 -23.46
CA THR A 164 15.71 33.52 -22.49
C THR A 164 16.04 32.19 -23.16
N LEU A 165 15.72 32.03 -24.45
CA LEU A 165 15.74 30.75 -25.14
C LEU A 165 17.11 30.08 -25.15
N GLU A 166 18.19 30.83 -25.35
CA GLU A 166 19.54 30.25 -25.39
C GLU A 166 19.95 29.67 -24.05
N ALA A 167 19.89 30.46 -22.98
CA ALA A 167 20.18 29.98 -21.63
C ALA A 167 19.25 28.81 -21.24
N PHE A 168 17.97 28.88 -21.61
CA PHE A 168 17.03 27.79 -21.38
C PHE A 168 17.45 26.48 -22.06
N LEU A 169 17.85 26.51 -23.33
CA LEU A 169 18.27 25.30 -24.04
C LEU A 169 19.61 24.75 -23.52
N LEU A 170 20.55 25.64 -23.17
CA LEU A 170 21.93 25.27 -22.84
C LEU A 170 22.17 24.97 -21.36
N GLU A 171 21.31 25.44 -20.46
CA GLU A 171 21.57 25.42 -19.01
C GLU A 171 20.39 24.92 -18.16
N SER A 172 19.14 25.04 -18.65
CA SER A 172 17.96 24.66 -17.86
C SER A 172 17.59 23.18 -18.01
N ASN A 173 17.08 22.59 -16.93
CA ASN A 173 16.49 21.25 -16.90
C ASN A 173 14.94 21.28 -16.90
N GLU A 174 14.34 22.46 -16.91
CA GLU A 174 12.90 22.65 -16.86
C GLU A 174 12.24 22.38 -18.22
N ASP A 175 10.93 22.10 -18.19
CA ASP A 175 10.07 21.98 -19.37
C ASP A 175 10.60 21.00 -20.44
N ARG A 176 11.21 19.89 -20.00
CA ARG A 176 11.74 18.84 -20.89
C ARG A 176 11.61 17.45 -20.31
N LYS A 177 11.46 16.46 -21.19
CA LYS A 177 11.39 15.04 -20.80
C LYS A 177 11.94 14.12 -21.88
N TRP A 178 12.47 12.99 -21.45
CA TRP A 178 12.79 11.89 -22.34
C TRP A 178 11.49 11.21 -22.79
N ILE A 179 11.23 11.19 -24.10
CA ILE A 179 10.17 10.35 -24.70
C ILE A 179 10.67 8.91 -24.81
N ASN A 180 11.92 8.77 -25.25
CA ASN A 180 12.60 7.48 -25.33
C ASN A 180 14.10 7.68 -25.11
N ASN A 181 14.76 6.75 -24.43
CA ASN A 181 16.22 6.81 -24.30
C ASN A 181 16.78 5.39 -24.17
N GLN A 182 16.93 4.74 -25.32
CA GLN A 182 17.37 3.35 -25.39
C GLN A 182 18.75 3.14 -24.75
N THR A 183 19.66 4.10 -24.95
CA THR A 183 21.00 4.05 -24.35
C THR A 183 20.97 3.99 -22.83
N TYR A 184 20.12 4.80 -22.19
CA TYR A 184 19.98 4.77 -20.73
C TYR A 184 19.18 3.57 -20.25
N PHE A 185 18.11 3.23 -20.96
CA PHE A 185 17.25 2.09 -20.64
C PHE A 185 18.05 0.78 -20.54
N GLU A 186 18.86 0.46 -21.56
CA GLU A 186 19.70 -0.75 -21.57
C GLU A 186 20.77 -0.78 -20.47
N ARG A 187 21.16 0.41 -19.99
CA ARG A 187 22.19 0.57 -18.96
C ARG A 187 21.63 0.59 -17.54
N ILE A 188 20.31 0.51 -17.34
CA ILE A 188 19.72 0.53 -16.00
C ILE A 188 20.31 -0.58 -15.13
N GLU A 189 20.30 -1.83 -15.58
CA GLU A 189 20.76 -2.96 -14.75
C GLU A 189 22.26 -2.83 -14.42
N SER A 190 23.10 -2.50 -15.40
CA SER A 190 24.54 -2.32 -15.18
C SER A 190 24.84 -1.14 -14.24
N ARG A 191 24.08 -0.04 -14.34
CA ARG A 191 24.18 1.11 -13.43
C ARG A 191 23.88 0.76 -11.97
N TYR A 192 22.92 -0.13 -11.73
CA TYR A 192 22.62 -0.65 -10.38
C TYR A 192 23.65 -1.70 -9.92
N ALA A 193 24.12 -2.56 -10.82
CA ALA A 193 25.15 -3.55 -10.53
C ALA A 193 26.47 -2.90 -10.09
N GLN A 194 26.87 -1.77 -10.69
CA GLN A 194 28.01 -0.96 -10.25
C GLN A 194 27.88 -0.46 -8.80
N ALA A 195 26.65 -0.28 -8.32
CA ALA A 195 26.34 0.07 -6.94
C ALA A 195 26.06 -1.16 -6.06
N GLN A 196 26.48 -2.36 -6.49
CA GLN A 196 26.27 -3.65 -5.82
C GLN A 196 24.79 -3.96 -5.53
N LYS A 197 23.88 -3.51 -6.41
CA LYS A 197 22.44 -3.77 -6.31
C LYS A 197 22.00 -4.67 -7.46
N ASN A 198 21.53 -5.87 -7.12
CA ASN A 198 20.92 -6.77 -8.08
C ASN A 198 19.49 -6.32 -8.40
N VAL A 199 19.26 -5.93 -9.65
CA VAL A 199 17.94 -5.51 -10.13
C VAL A 199 17.65 -6.10 -11.50
N LYS A 200 16.36 -6.19 -11.84
CA LYS A 200 15.90 -6.54 -13.19
C LYS A 200 14.86 -5.56 -13.68
N VAL A 201 15.00 -5.10 -14.91
CA VAL A 201 13.96 -4.30 -15.59
C VAL A 201 12.91 -5.28 -16.11
N ILE A 202 11.69 -5.15 -15.63
CA ILE A 202 10.57 -6.07 -15.92
C ILE A 202 9.43 -5.25 -16.51
N GLU A 203 8.86 -5.71 -17.62
CA GLU A 203 7.68 -5.08 -18.22
C GLU A 203 6.51 -5.13 -17.23
N GLU A 204 5.69 -4.07 -17.19
CA GLU A 204 4.61 -3.96 -16.20
C GLU A 204 3.56 -5.07 -16.37
N THR A 205 3.36 -5.57 -17.59
CA THR A 205 2.48 -6.70 -17.91
C THR A 205 2.85 -7.97 -17.13
N GLU A 206 4.14 -8.27 -16.98
CA GLU A 206 4.63 -9.36 -16.13
C GLU A 206 4.44 -9.09 -14.63
N CYS A 207 4.44 -7.82 -14.23
CA CYS A 207 4.23 -7.44 -12.84
C CYS A 207 2.78 -7.64 -12.37
N ILE A 208 1.80 -7.61 -13.29
CA ILE A 208 0.37 -7.80 -12.97
C ILE A 208 0.07 -9.22 -12.47
N THR A 209 0.80 -10.22 -12.98
CA THR A 209 0.66 -11.63 -12.59
C THR A 209 1.54 -11.99 -11.38
N CYS A 210 2.38 -11.06 -10.92
CA CYS A 210 3.26 -11.29 -9.78
C CYS A 210 2.47 -11.46 -8.47
N LYS A 211 2.77 -12.52 -7.71
CA LYS A 211 2.19 -12.77 -6.38
C LYS A 211 2.43 -11.64 -5.36
N LEU A 212 3.41 -10.77 -5.63
CA LEU A 212 3.71 -9.59 -4.82
C LEU A 212 3.14 -8.28 -5.39
N ARG A 213 2.24 -8.30 -6.39
CA ARG A 213 1.80 -7.07 -7.08
C ARG A 213 1.31 -5.96 -6.15
N TYR A 214 0.56 -6.32 -5.10
CA TYR A 214 0.02 -5.39 -4.11
C TYR A 214 1.01 -4.98 -3.01
N ARG A 215 2.19 -5.61 -2.97
CA ARG A 215 3.28 -5.33 -2.03
C ARG A 215 4.62 -5.37 -2.77
N CYS A 216 4.65 -4.70 -3.92
CA CYS A 216 5.76 -4.78 -4.86
C CYS A 216 7.07 -4.35 -4.17
N CYS A 217 8.11 -5.16 -4.33
CA CYS A 217 9.45 -4.90 -3.79
C CYS A 217 10.35 -4.11 -4.74
N GLY A 218 9.81 -3.57 -5.83
CA GLY A 218 10.54 -2.79 -6.81
C GLY A 218 11.26 -1.57 -6.23
N VAL A 219 12.15 -1.00 -7.02
CA VAL A 219 12.77 0.31 -6.72
C VAL A 219 11.69 1.38 -6.59
N ARG A 220 11.92 2.33 -5.69
CA ARG A 220 11.02 3.44 -5.36
C ARG A 220 11.87 4.69 -5.24
N GLU A 221 11.29 5.83 -5.56
CA GLU A 221 11.90 7.09 -5.20
C GLU A 221 11.80 7.34 -3.68
N LYS A 222 12.66 8.21 -3.17
CA LYS A 222 12.66 8.55 -1.75
C LYS A 222 11.39 9.33 -1.42
N GLY A 223 10.56 8.79 -0.55
CA GLY A 223 9.26 9.37 -0.17
C GLY A 223 8.07 8.70 -0.85
N ASP A 224 8.30 7.88 -1.89
CA ASP A 224 7.21 7.32 -2.68
C ASP A 224 6.72 5.96 -2.18
N SER A 225 5.39 5.87 -2.06
CA SER A 225 4.68 4.65 -1.68
C SER A 225 4.42 3.70 -2.85
N GLN A 226 4.74 4.10 -4.09
CA GLN A 226 4.61 3.27 -5.30
C GLN A 226 5.99 2.96 -5.91
N PRO A 227 6.15 1.82 -6.61
CA PRO A 227 7.37 1.54 -7.38
C PRO A 227 7.57 2.57 -8.49
N LEU A 228 8.84 2.87 -8.78
CA LEU A 228 9.24 3.67 -9.94
C LEU A 228 8.76 2.99 -11.23
N ILE A 229 8.12 3.77 -12.11
CA ILE A 229 7.66 3.34 -13.43
C ILE A 229 8.51 4.07 -14.47
N ILE A 230 9.10 3.29 -15.37
CA ILE A 230 9.90 3.77 -16.50
C ILE A 230 9.07 3.57 -17.76
N GLU A 231 8.97 4.60 -18.58
CA GLU A 231 8.40 4.52 -19.91
C GLU A 231 9.53 4.53 -20.94
N ASN A 232 9.53 3.56 -21.85
CA ASN A 232 10.51 3.46 -22.92
C ASN A 232 9.88 2.74 -24.11
N SER A 233 9.96 3.32 -25.30
CA SER A 233 9.38 2.77 -26.54
C SER A 233 7.89 2.39 -26.38
N GLY A 234 7.09 3.29 -25.80
CA GLY A 234 5.64 3.10 -25.59
C GLY A 234 5.25 2.06 -24.52
N LYS A 235 6.23 1.41 -23.87
CA LYS A 235 5.99 0.40 -22.85
C LYS A 235 6.40 0.89 -21.46
N LYS A 236 5.73 0.34 -20.44
CA LYS A 236 5.99 0.63 -19.03
C LYS A 236 6.75 -0.50 -18.37
N TYR A 237 7.75 -0.14 -17.58
CA TYR A 237 8.64 -1.06 -16.89
C TYR A 237 8.78 -0.70 -15.42
N ARG A 238 9.06 -1.71 -14.60
CA ARG A 238 9.44 -1.57 -13.20
C ARG A 238 10.82 -2.16 -12.98
N ILE A 239 11.57 -1.57 -12.06
CA ILE A 239 12.86 -2.14 -11.64
C ILE A 239 12.61 -3.08 -10.46
N CYS A 240 12.55 -4.38 -10.73
CA CYS A 240 12.41 -5.44 -9.75
C CYS A 240 13.70 -5.65 -8.96
N LYS A 241 13.58 -6.06 -7.69
CA LYS A 241 14.70 -6.51 -6.84
C LYS A 241 14.59 -8.03 -6.66
N PRO A 242 15.26 -8.86 -7.48
CA PRO A 242 15.06 -10.30 -7.51
C PRO A 242 15.26 -10.96 -6.14
N ASP A 243 16.33 -10.62 -5.43
CA ASP A 243 16.65 -11.22 -4.14
C ASP A 243 15.53 -10.95 -3.12
N LYS A 244 15.08 -9.70 -3.03
CA LYS A 244 13.96 -9.31 -2.16
C LYS A 244 12.64 -9.95 -2.58
N ARG A 245 12.39 -10.12 -3.89
CA ARG A 245 11.21 -10.82 -4.41
C ARG A 245 11.22 -12.26 -3.94
N THR A 246 12.34 -12.97 -4.09
CA THR A 246 12.48 -14.37 -3.69
C THR A 246 12.28 -14.54 -2.20
N SER A 247 12.97 -13.75 -1.37
CA SER A 247 12.83 -13.81 0.09
C SER A 247 11.39 -13.53 0.57
N GLU A 248 10.69 -12.56 -0.03
CA GLU A 248 9.28 -12.30 0.33
C GLU A 248 8.35 -13.44 -0.09
N LEU A 249 8.58 -14.06 -1.25
CA LEU A 249 7.80 -15.22 -1.69
C LEU A 249 8.02 -16.43 -0.78
N GLU A 250 9.25 -16.68 -0.36
CA GLU A 250 9.59 -17.72 0.61
C GLU A 250 8.93 -17.47 1.96
N ARG A 251 8.99 -16.23 2.47
CA ARG A 251 8.32 -15.84 3.71
C ARG A 251 6.81 -16.07 3.65
N ILE A 252 6.17 -15.78 2.52
CA ILE A 252 4.74 -16.06 2.32
C ILE A 252 4.47 -17.56 2.33
N LYS A 253 5.31 -18.37 1.66
CA LYS A 253 5.18 -19.83 1.65
C LYS A 253 5.33 -20.41 3.07
N GLN A 254 6.34 -19.97 3.81
CA GLN A 254 6.60 -20.40 5.18
C GLN A 254 5.41 -20.08 6.10
N LYS A 255 4.90 -18.84 6.08
CA LYS A 255 3.71 -18.45 6.86
C LYS A 255 2.48 -19.31 6.55
N LYS A 256 2.29 -19.71 5.28
CA LYS A 256 1.20 -20.62 4.90
C LYS A 256 1.40 -22.03 5.45
N GLN A 257 2.64 -22.54 5.43
CA GLN A 257 2.97 -23.84 6.00
C GLN A 257 2.78 -23.84 7.52
N GLU A 258 3.25 -22.81 8.22
CA GLU A 258 3.07 -22.60 9.66
C GLU A 258 1.57 -22.54 10.02
N ALA A 259 0.78 -21.75 9.28
CA ALA A 259 -0.66 -21.67 9.49
C ALA A 259 -1.38 -23.02 9.26
N LYS A 260 -0.95 -23.79 8.25
CA LYS A 260 -1.49 -25.13 7.98
C LYS A 260 -1.15 -26.11 9.09
N LEU A 261 0.10 -26.08 9.57
CA LEU A 261 0.56 -26.92 10.68
C LEU A 261 -0.19 -26.56 11.97
N GLU A 262 -0.36 -25.28 12.27
CA GLU A 262 -1.11 -24.81 13.44
C GLU A 262 -2.58 -25.23 13.38
N LYS A 263 -3.21 -25.17 12.20
CA LYS A 263 -4.57 -25.66 12.01
C LYS A 263 -4.66 -27.16 12.27
N SER A 264 -3.74 -27.96 11.71
CA SER A 264 -3.70 -29.41 11.93
C SER A 264 -3.47 -29.77 13.40
N LYS A 265 -2.56 -29.09 14.10
CA LYS A 265 -2.34 -29.26 15.55
C LYS A 265 -3.60 -28.96 16.36
N LYS A 266 -4.35 -27.91 16.00
CA LYS A 266 -5.62 -27.58 16.66
C LYS A 266 -6.67 -28.66 16.43
N GLU A 267 -6.78 -29.18 15.22
CA GLU A 267 -7.70 -30.29 14.89
C GLU A 267 -7.35 -31.56 15.69
N THR A 268 -6.07 -31.94 15.76
CA THR A 268 -5.62 -33.07 16.59
C THR A 268 -5.95 -32.86 18.07
N ARG A 269 -5.68 -31.68 18.64
CA ARG A 269 -6.03 -31.37 20.03
C ARG A 269 -7.54 -31.45 20.31
N ILE A 270 -8.38 -31.12 19.33
CA ILE A 270 -9.83 -31.25 19.46
C ILE A 270 -10.24 -32.73 19.45
N GLN A 271 -9.70 -33.52 18.53
CA GLN A 271 -9.96 -34.96 18.46
C GLN A 271 -9.52 -35.71 19.72
N GLU A 272 -8.31 -35.41 20.23
CA GLU A 272 -7.80 -35.99 21.48
C GLU A 272 -8.73 -35.66 22.66
N LYS A 273 -9.22 -34.41 22.76
CA LYS A 273 -10.18 -34.01 23.79
C LYS A 273 -11.53 -34.71 23.64
N GLN A 274 -12.02 -34.91 22.43
CA GLN A 274 -13.27 -35.64 22.19
C GLN A 274 -13.13 -37.09 22.64
N CYS A 275 -12.08 -37.78 22.20
CA CYS A 275 -11.79 -39.16 22.60
C CYS A 275 -11.64 -39.30 24.12
N GLN A 276 -10.96 -38.35 24.77
CA GLN A 276 -10.82 -38.36 26.23
C GLN A 276 -12.17 -38.18 26.95
N THR A 277 -13.04 -37.30 26.44
CA THR A 277 -14.40 -37.11 26.98
C THR A 277 -15.23 -38.38 26.83
N GLU A 278 -15.18 -39.04 25.66
CA GLU A 278 -15.88 -40.31 25.41
C GLU A 278 -15.42 -41.40 26.40
N ILE A 279 -14.11 -41.55 26.62
CA ILE A 279 -13.55 -42.50 27.59
C ILE A 279 -14.04 -42.19 29.02
N GLU A 280 -14.14 -40.91 29.40
CA GLU A 280 -14.64 -40.51 30.72
C GLU A 280 -16.14 -40.77 30.88
N GLU A 281 -16.93 -40.55 29.84
CA GLU A 281 -18.36 -40.88 29.82
C GLU A 281 -18.61 -42.38 29.90
N GLU A 282 -17.85 -43.20 29.16
CA GLU A 282 -17.92 -44.66 29.26
C GLU A 282 -17.57 -45.16 30.67
N LYS A 283 -16.51 -44.62 31.28
CA LYS A 283 -16.14 -44.95 32.67
C LYS A 283 -17.25 -44.60 33.65
N LYS A 284 -17.86 -43.42 33.52
CA LYS A 284 -19.01 -43.01 34.35
C LYS A 284 -20.21 -43.94 34.15
N LEU A 285 -20.52 -44.30 32.91
CA LEU A 285 -21.63 -45.19 32.61
C LEU A 285 -21.42 -46.57 33.23
N LYS A 286 -20.19 -47.10 33.14
CA LYS A 286 -19.81 -48.38 33.75
C LYS A 286 -19.94 -48.34 35.27
N TYR A 287 -19.40 -47.30 35.91
CA TYR A 287 -19.51 -47.09 37.36
C TYR A 287 -20.97 -46.97 37.83
N ASN A 288 -21.81 -46.27 37.07
CA ASN A 288 -23.24 -46.14 37.39
C ASN A 288 -23.97 -47.48 37.28
N LYS A 289 -23.70 -48.26 36.23
CA LYS A 289 -24.26 -49.63 36.08
C LYS A 289 -23.86 -50.52 37.25
N GLU A 290 -22.58 -50.54 37.62
CA GLU A 290 -22.08 -51.34 38.75
C GLU A 290 -22.78 -50.97 40.08
N ASN A 291 -22.96 -49.68 40.37
CA ASN A 291 -23.70 -49.23 41.56
C ASN A 291 -25.19 -49.58 41.51
N GLN A 292 -25.80 -49.55 40.33
CA GLN A 292 -27.21 -49.89 40.16
C GLN A 292 -27.45 -51.38 40.39
N THR A 293 -26.59 -52.24 39.84
CA THR A 293 -26.61 -53.68 40.09
C THR A 293 -26.41 -53.99 41.59
N GLN A 294 -25.47 -53.32 42.25
CA GLN A 294 -25.27 -53.49 43.70
C GLN A 294 -26.51 -53.07 44.51
N LYS A 295 -27.20 -51.98 44.13
CA LYS A 295 -28.45 -51.58 44.80
C LYS A 295 -29.57 -52.61 44.59
N GLU A 296 -29.74 -53.11 43.37
CA GLU A 296 -30.75 -54.11 43.03
C GLU A 296 -30.50 -55.45 43.75
N GLU A 297 -29.25 -55.80 44.02
CA GLU A 297 -28.86 -57.02 44.73
C GLU A 297 -29.05 -56.92 46.27
N TYR A 298 -28.99 -55.70 46.83
CA TYR A 298 -29.18 -55.44 48.28
C TYR A 298 -30.64 -55.11 48.66
N GLN A 299 -31.47 -54.65 47.71
CA GLN A 299 -32.87 -54.25 47.95
C GLN A 299 -33.74 -55.37 48.58
N PRO A 300 -33.67 -56.64 48.14
CA PRO A 300 -34.53 -57.70 48.70
C PRO A 300 -34.21 -58.04 50.17
N LYS A 301 -32.97 -57.84 50.61
CA LYS A 301 -32.54 -58.13 51.99
C LYS A 301 -33.01 -57.08 53.00
N LEU A 302 -33.33 -55.87 52.55
CA LEU A 302 -33.78 -54.77 53.42
C LEU A 302 -35.30 -54.83 53.67
N ASP A 303 -36.06 -55.24 52.66
CA ASP A 303 -37.52 -55.32 52.73
C ASP A 303 -37.98 -56.46 53.66
N GLU A 304 -37.24 -57.58 53.71
CA GLU A 304 -37.52 -58.70 54.64
C GLU A 304 -37.27 -58.34 56.12
N GLN A 305 -36.35 -57.41 56.39
CA GLN A 305 -35.99 -56.98 57.74
C GLN A 305 -36.99 -55.98 58.35
N THR A 306 -37.76 -55.27 57.52
CA THR A 306 -38.66 -54.19 57.97
C THR A 306 -40.06 -54.69 58.35
N ALA A 307 -40.43 -55.92 57.96
CA ALA A 307 -41.77 -56.47 58.18
C ALA A 307 -42.01 -57.09 59.59
N LEU A 308 -41.02 -57.12 60.49
CA LEU A 308 -41.05 -57.92 61.74
C LEU A 308 -41.00 -57.14 63.07
N GLU A 309 -41.00 -55.81 63.10
CA GLU A 309 -40.98 -55.04 64.36
C GLU A 309 -42.29 -54.28 64.61
N ALA A 310 -43.03 -54.68 65.66
CA ALA A 310 -44.21 -53.99 66.16
C ALA A 310 -43.85 -52.65 66.84
N PRO A 311 -44.68 -51.58 66.76
CA PRO A 311 -44.31 -50.26 67.27
C PRO A 311 -44.27 -50.23 68.81
N LEU A 312 -43.13 -49.88 69.39
CA LEU A 312 -42.99 -49.60 70.82
C LEU A 312 -43.88 -48.40 71.25
N GLU A 313 -44.67 -48.57 72.32
CA GLU A 313 -45.52 -47.50 72.86
C GLU A 313 -44.70 -46.25 73.23
N LYS A 314 -45.15 -45.10 72.72
CA LYS A 314 -44.52 -43.79 72.86
C LYS A 314 -44.76 -43.21 74.26
N SER A 315 -43.77 -43.32 75.15
CA SER A 315 -43.80 -42.84 76.54
C SER A 315 -42.61 -41.93 76.87
N CYS A 316 -42.79 -40.90 77.71
CA CYS A 316 -41.74 -39.97 78.12
C CYS A 316 -40.57 -40.66 78.83
N PHE A 317 -40.77 -41.85 79.42
CA PHE A 317 -39.68 -42.66 79.96
C PHE A 317 -38.73 -43.16 78.88
N ASN A 318 -39.24 -43.32 77.67
CA ASN A 318 -38.49 -43.79 76.50
C ASN A 318 -37.98 -42.61 75.66
N CYS A 319 -37.85 -41.41 76.24
CA CYS A 319 -37.35 -40.22 75.57
C CYS A 319 -35.87 -39.95 75.92
N GLN A 320 -35.03 -39.62 74.94
CA GLN A 320 -33.60 -39.31 75.17
C GLN A 320 -33.38 -38.12 76.12
N THR A 321 -34.35 -37.20 76.18
CA THR A 321 -34.27 -36.01 77.05
C THR A 321 -34.81 -36.25 78.46
N ASN A 322 -35.20 -37.48 78.79
CA ASN A 322 -35.67 -37.88 80.11
C ASN A 322 -34.53 -37.90 81.14
N LEU A 323 -34.77 -37.38 82.35
CA LEU A 323 -33.84 -37.48 83.48
C LEU A 323 -34.10 -38.76 84.27
N SER A 324 -33.64 -39.89 83.73
CA SER A 324 -33.94 -41.24 84.25
C SER A 324 -33.58 -41.45 85.73
N TRP A 325 -32.48 -40.84 86.19
CA TRP A 325 -32.05 -40.88 87.60
C TRP A 325 -33.07 -40.28 88.56
N LYS A 326 -33.85 -39.28 88.12
CA LYS A 326 -34.86 -38.58 88.93
C LYS A 326 -36.22 -39.28 88.93
N ASN A 327 -36.37 -40.32 88.10
CA ASN A 327 -37.64 -41.02 87.87
C ASN A 327 -37.77 -42.34 88.63
N ARG A 328 -36.72 -42.77 89.35
CA ARG A 328 -36.73 -44.03 90.09
C ARG A 328 -37.78 -43.99 91.21
N GLY A 329 -38.77 -44.88 91.14
CA GLY A 329 -39.87 -44.99 92.11
C GLY A 329 -41.00 -43.96 91.94
N SER A 330 -41.02 -43.17 90.87
CA SER A 330 -42.05 -42.16 90.59
C SER A 330 -42.98 -42.60 89.45
N LYS A 331 -44.29 -42.33 89.59
CA LYS A 331 -45.28 -42.50 88.49
C LYS A 331 -45.19 -41.41 87.41
N TYR A 332 -44.41 -40.37 87.65
CA TYR A 332 -44.22 -39.23 86.74
C TYR A 332 -42.82 -39.21 86.14
N ALA A 333 -42.74 -38.84 84.86
CA ALA A 333 -41.49 -38.64 84.14
C ALA A 333 -40.98 -37.19 84.31
N ASN A 334 -39.69 -37.03 84.57
CA ASN A 334 -39.01 -35.73 84.61
C ASN A 334 -38.29 -35.48 83.27
N CYS A 335 -38.73 -34.48 82.52
CA CYS A 335 -38.07 -34.06 81.28
C CYS A 335 -36.91 -33.09 81.59
N GLY A 336 -35.71 -33.34 81.06
CA GLY A 336 -34.56 -32.45 81.23
C GLY A 336 -34.73 -31.09 80.56
N ALA A 337 -35.62 -30.99 79.58
CA ALA A 337 -35.93 -29.75 78.88
C ALA A 337 -37.19 -29.03 79.45
N TRP A 338 -37.68 -29.43 80.63
CA TRP A 338 -38.97 -28.98 81.18
C TRP A 338 -39.12 -27.45 81.23
N LYS A 339 -38.07 -26.74 81.64
CA LYS A 339 -38.07 -25.27 81.77
C LYS A 339 -38.13 -24.56 80.40
N ARG A 340 -37.45 -25.11 79.39
CA ARG A 340 -37.46 -24.58 78.01
C ARG A 340 -38.80 -24.85 77.31
N LEU A 341 -39.37 -26.02 77.55
CA LEU A 341 -40.65 -26.45 76.95
C LEU A 341 -41.87 -25.99 77.76
N GLN A 342 -41.66 -25.28 78.89
CA GLN A 342 -42.69 -24.83 79.81
C GLN A 342 -43.66 -25.94 80.29
N ILE A 343 -43.12 -27.15 80.51
CA ILE A 343 -43.90 -28.29 81.02
C ILE A 343 -43.60 -28.54 82.51
N PRO A 344 -44.55 -29.06 83.30
CA PRO A 344 -44.34 -29.31 84.73
C PRO A 344 -43.23 -30.34 85.00
N ILE A 345 -42.46 -30.15 86.08
CA ILE A 345 -41.36 -31.04 86.49
C ILE A 345 -41.82 -32.50 86.65
N LYS A 346 -43.05 -32.72 87.14
CA LYS A 346 -43.71 -34.04 87.22
C LYS A 346 -44.63 -34.23 86.00
N THR A 347 -44.07 -34.58 84.84
CA THR A 347 -44.83 -34.74 83.60
C THR A 347 -45.45 -36.16 83.51
N PRO A 348 -46.73 -36.31 83.14
CA PRO A 348 -47.32 -37.61 82.84
C PRO A 348 -46.56 -38.32 81.70
N PRO A 349 -46.29 -39.64 81.82
CA PRO A 349 -45.54 -40.38 80.82
C PRO A 349 -46.15 -40.34 79.40
N GLU A 350 -47.46 -40.24 79.30
CA GLU A 350 -48.23 -40.27 78.05
C GLU A 350 -48.09 -38.96 77.27
N TYR A 351 -47.58 -37.88 77.89
CA TYR A 351 -47.33 -36.61 77.21
C TYR A 351 -46.38 -36.77 76.00
N ALA A 352 -45.58 -37.84 75.96
CA ALA A 352 -44.75 -38.17 74.79
C ALA A 352 -45.57 -38.34 73.50
N GLN A 353 -46.82 -38.78 73.60
CA GLN A 353 -47.68 -38.97 72.43
C GLN A 353 -47.85 -37.66 71.65
N THR A 354 -48.10 -36.55 72.35
CA THR A 354 -48.34 -35.23 71.76
C THR A 354 -47.11 -34.31 71.75
N CYS A 355 -46.04 -34.66 72.45
CA CYS A 355 -44.83 -33.85 72.50
C CYS A 355 -44.07 -33.85 71.16
N LYS A 356 -44.02 -32.67 70.51
CA LYS A 356 -43.26 -32.44 69.27
C LYS A 356 -41.74 -32.58 69.43
N SER A 357 -41.24 -32.52 70.65
CA SER A 357 -39.81 -32.65 70.98
C SER A 357 -39.43 -34.05 71.47
N PHE A 358 -40.34 -35.03 71.40
CA PHE A 358 -40.05 -36.41 71.80
C PHE A 358 -38.98 -37.03 70.89
N LYS A 359 -37.96 -37.65 71.49
CA LYS A 359 -36.90 -38.37 70.78
C LYS A 359 -36.80 -39.77 71.36
N PRO A 360 -37.15 -40.85 70.62
CA PRO A 360 -37.11 -42.20 71.17
C PRO A 360 -35.69 -42.59 71.57
N LEU A 361 -35.55 -43.23 72.74
CA LEU A 361 -34.32 -43.91 73.14
C LEU A 361 -34.10 -45.11 72.21
N HIS A 362 -33.03 -45.10 71.43
CA HIS A 362 -32.60 -46.30 70.72
C HIS A 362 -32.04 -47.28 71.75
N ARG A 363 -32.51 -48.54 71.77
CA ARG A 363 -31.94 -49.59 72.63
C ARG A 363 -30.48 -49.80 72.22
N THR A 364 -29.55 -49.30 73.02
CA THR A 364 -28.16 -49.76 72.98
C THR A 364 -28.09 -51.05 73.81
N ASN A 365 -27.92 -52.19 73.14
CA ASN A 365 -27.53 -53.44 73.80
C ASN A 365 -26.19 -53.20 74.52
N SER A 366 -26.24 -53.03 75.83
CA SER A 366 -25.06 -52.94 76.70
C SER A 366 -24.29 -54.27 76.64
N LYS A 367 -23.13 -54.29 75.95
CA LYS A 367 -22.09 -55.24 76.31
C LYS A 367 -21.30 -54.65 77.47
N SER A 368 -21.31 -55.38 78.58
CA SER A 368 -20.53 -55.17 79.79
C SER A 368 -19.03 -55.06 79.51
N LYS A 369 -18.34 -54.23 80.29
CA LYS A 369 -16.98 -54.49 80.81
C LYS A 369 -16.64 -53.48 81.91
N HIS A 370 -16.43 -54.05 83.10
CA HIS A 370 -15.80 -53.57 84.35
C HIS A 370 -16.12 -52.19 84.89
#